data_AF-A0A8B9QIG9-F1
#
_entry.id   AF-A0A8B9QIG9-F1
#
_cell.length_a   1.000
_cell.length_b   1.000
_cell.length_c   1.000
_cell.angle_alpha   90.00
_cell.angle_beta   90.00
_cell.angle_gamma   90.00
#
_symmetry.space_group_name_H-M   'P 1'
#
loop_
_entity.id
_entity.type
_entity.pdbx_description
1 polymer ?
#
loop_
_entity_poly.entity_id
_entity_poly.type
_entity_poly.pdbx_seq_one_letter_code
_entity_poly.pdbx_strand_id
1 'polypeptide(L)'
;MTPNSHCRCAHKFCINDSPFKYYRKIGLFHSTDAEVSTRRKTFAEVQTERLEQAERTILIKCPPKINEKKLLQYLSSHGKINSHFFFENRGIHALIEFSEKNSIASLQDVIGIPSATEHHVVPFKSRLFIFTLKNPVGQAAAETPIHLSPQSHIPVKDLIQKLCGAESISSQMYTLLNEYQLTEENIKLRFLACSLVRDFARAYFPDSVVKPFGSSVNTFGKLGCDVDMFLDFHKTGKHTTKMKKGPFEMEYQMKRLPSERLATQKILSVIGDCLDNFGPGCVSVQKILNARCPLVKFSHQPTGFQCDLSVSNSIAIKSSELLYIYGCLDSRVRALVFSIRCWARIHGLTNSVPGAWITNFSLTMMIMFFLQKRSPPIIPTLDQLRELADVLLCDFFEYFGNFDFRKNSINLRKGKEVNKPESSPLYIWNPFEQDLNISKNVNQPQLEKFVALARESAWILQKEDKTLRMVNKEPWGLAALLIPFGKSNPNKIKNRMKGIGSETIKSLLDSLKLSNVNNLQKTVGK
;
A
#
# COMPACT_ATOMS: atom_id res chain seq x y z
N MET A 1 -34.87 12.15 21.82
CA MET A 1 -34.00 11.07 22.33
C MET A 1 -33.10 10.63 21.19
N THR A 2 -31.83 10.98 21.28
CA THR A 2 -30.80 10.85 20.25
C THR A 2 -30.28 9.42 20.13
N PRO A 3 -30.09 8.87 18.90
CA PRO A 3 -29.17 7.77 18.66
C PRO A 3 -27.82 8.32 18.19
N ASN A 4 -26.77 7.96 18.93
CA ASN A 4 -25.39 8.40 18.72
C ASN A 4 -24.83 7.96 17.35
N SER A 5 -24.24 8.93 16.67
CA SER A 5 -23.41 8.80 15.48
C SER A 5 -22.10 8.04 15.76
N HIS A 6 -21.88 6.93 15.07
CA HIS A 6 -20.58 6.23 15.06
C HIS A 6 -19.55 6.95 14.19
N CYS A 7 -18.52 7.45 14.86
CA CYS A 7 -17.33 8.02 14.26
C CYS A 7 -16.46 6.90 13.65
N ARG A 8 -16.32 6.85 12.32
CA ARG A 8 -15.39 5.93 11.63
C ARG A 8 -13.96 6.45 11.78
N CYS A 9 -13.23 5.91 12.75
CA CYS A 9 -11.81 6.19 12.92
C CYS A 9 -10.99 5.29 11.96
N ALA A 10 -10.54 5.86 10.84
CA ALA A 10 -9.61 5.21 9.93
C ALA A 10 -8.26 4.99 10.66
N HIS A 11 -7.98 3.74 11.06
CA HIS A 11 -6.70 3.38 11.66
C HIS A 11 -5.63 3.34 10.56
N LYS A 12 -4.71 4.31 10.60
CA LYS A 12 -3.48 4.32 9.83
C LYS A 12 -2.47 3.40 10.52
N PHE A 13 -2.11 2.30 9.87
CA PHE A 13 -1.01 1.45 10.32
C PHE A 13 0.32 2.09 9.92
N CYS A 14 0.99 2.82 10.81
CA CYS A 14 2.37 3.23 10.59
C CYS A 14 3.30 2.02 10.80
N ILE A 15 3.94 1.57 9.72
CA ILE A 15 5.05 0.60 9.81
C ILE A 15 6.31 1.39 10.14
N ASN A 16 6.60 1.52 11.44
CA ASN A 16 7.94 1.83 11.93
C ASN A 16 8.56 0.53 12.48
N ASP A 17 9.88 0.41 12.36
CA ASP A 17 10.77 -0.76 12.57
C ASP A 17 10.74 -1.51 13.92
N SER A 18 9.64 -1.46 14.68
CA SER A 18 9.52 -2.09 16.01
C SER A 18 8.97 -3.53 16.05
N PRO A 19 8.08 -4.02 15.15
CA PRO A 19 7.55 -5.40 15.29
C PRO A 19 8.56 -6.49 14.88
N PHE A 20 9.74 -6.11 14.38
CA PHE A 20 10.74 -7.03 13.84
C PHE A 20 11.64 -7.68 14.91
N LYS A 21 11.52 -7.33 16.19
CA LYS A 21 12.30 -7.99 17.26
C LYS A 21 11.89 -9.45 17.47
N TYR A 22 10.60 -9.79 17.34
CA TYR A 22 10.12 -11.17 17.47
C TYR A 22 10.61 -12.05 16.31
N TYR A 23 10.52 -11.54 15.08
CA TYR A 23 10.92 -12.28 13.87
C TYR A 23 12.44 -12.39 13.66
N ARG A 24 13.25 -11.48 14.23
CA ARG A 24 14.72 -11.68 14.32
C ARG A 24 15.10 -12.82 15.27
N LYS A 25 14.32 -13.05 16.32
CA LYS A 25 14.64 -14.04 17.38
C LYS A 25 14.49 -15.50 16.92
N ILE A 26 13.75 -15.74 15.83
CA ILE A 26 13.51 -17.07 15.23
C ILE A 26 14.27 -17.30 13.91
N GLY A 27 15.28 -16.48 13.60
CA GLY A 27 16.24 -16.76 12.51
C GLY A 27 15.75 -16.53 11.08
N LEU A 28 14.65 -15.80 10.89
CA LEU A 28 14.04 -15.56 9.57
C LEU A 28 14.59 -14.37 8.78
N PHE A 29 15.45 -13.54 9.39
CA PHE A 29 16.05 -12.36 8.76
C PHE A 29 17.56 -12.41 8.89
N HIS A 30 18.26 -12.78 7.81
CA HIS A 30 19.64 -12.36 7.61
C HIS A 30 19.58 -10.96 6.98
N SER A 31 19.87 -9.92 7.76
CA SER A 31 20.11 -8.59 7.19
C SER A 31 21.61 -8.45 6.90
N THR A 32 22.02 -8.75 5.68
CA THR A 32 23.12 -8.01 5.05
C THR A 32 22.45 -6.87 4.30
N ASP A 33 22.44 -5.70 4.92
CA ASP A 33 22.63 -4.40 4.27
C ASP A 33 22.19 -3.30 5.25
N ALA A 34 23.19 -2.56 5.68
CA ALA A 34 23.08 -1.40 6.53
C ALA A 34 22.82 -0.19 5.62
N GLU A 35 21.56 0.19 5.40
CA GLU A 35 21.23 1.51 4.86
C GLU A 35 20.05 2.14 5.61
N VAL A 36 20.38 3.25 6.27
CA VAL A 36 19.57 4.40 6.69
C VAL A 36 18.06 4.17 6.85
N SER A 37 17.65 4.15 8.12
CA SER A 37 16.29 4.26 8.67
C SER A 37 15.45 5.37 8.00
N THR A 38 14.86 5.08 6.85
CA THR A 38 13.77 5.85 6.26
C THR A 38 12.47 5.09 6.45
N ARG A 39 11.50 5.70 7.13
CA ARG A 39 10.17 5.12 7.35
C ARG A 39 9.58 4.64 6.02
N ARG A 40 9.28 3.35 5.92
CA ARG A 40 8.58 2.79 4.74
C ARG A 40 7.16 3.36 4.69
N LYS A 41 6.80 3.95 3.55
CA LYS A 41 5.45 4.47 3.30
C LYS A 41 4.44 3.33 3.32
N THR A 42 3.27 3.58 3.89
CA THR A 42 2.15 2.62 3.89
C THR A 42 1.54 2.51 2.50
N PHE A 43 0.80 1.43 2.23
CA PHE A 43 0.07 1.26 0.97
C PHE A 43 -0.83 2.48 0.65
N ALA A 44 -1.57 2.97 1.65
CA ALA A 44 -2.43 4.14 1.50
C ALA A 44 -1.65 5.45 1.23
N GLU A 45 -0.49 5.63 1.85
CA GLU A 45 0.38 6.78 1.61
C GLU A 45 0.97 6.74 0.19
N VAL A 46 1.44 5.58 -0.25
CA VAL A 46 1.93 5.38 -1.63
C VAL A 46 0.82 5.69 -2.64
N GLN A 47 -0.38 5.14 -2.44
CA GLN A 47 -1.54 5.44 -3.30
C GLN A 47 -1.83 6.95 -3.36
N THR A 48 -1.84 7.62 -2.22
CA THR A 48 -2.15 9.06 -2.12
C THR A 48 -1.11 9.89 -2.88
N GLU A 49 0.17 9.61 -2.66
CA GLU A 49 1.27 10.29 -3.32
C GLU A 49 1.25 10.09 -4.84
N ARG A 50 1.04 8.85 -5.31
CA ARG A 50 0.98 8.54 -6.74
C ARG A 50 -0.22 9.20 -7.43
N LEU A 51 -1.37 9.28 -6.74
CA LEU A 51 -2.53 10.02 -7.25
C LEU A 51 -2.26 11.52 -7.33
N GLU A 52 -1.62 12.11 -6.31
CA GLU A 52 -1.24 13.52 -6.31
C GLU A 52 -0.28 13.84 -7.45
N GLN A 53 0.76 13.02 -7.66
CA GLN A 53 1.66 13.12 -8.83
C GLN A 53 0.88 13.09 -10.13
N ALA A 54 -0.05 12.13 -10.26
CA ALA A 54 -0.89 11.99 -11.44
C ALA A 54 -1.91 13.13 -11.65
N GLU A 55 -2.20 13.96 -10.64
CA GLU A 55 -3.05 15.16 -10.81
C GLU A 55 -2.32 16.33 -11.49
N ARG A 56 -1.00 16.38 -11.34
CA ARG A 56 -0.11 17.38 -11.94
C ARG A 56 0.70 16.82 -13.12
N THR A 57 0.17 15.77 -13.74
CA THR A 57 0.78 15.08 -14.89
C THR A 57 -0.10 15.21 -16.13
N ILE A 58 0.51 15.32 -17.30
CA ILE A 58 -0.13 15.41 -18.62
C ILE A 58 0.44 14.35 -19.57
N LEU A 59 -0.27 14.09 -20.67
CA LEU A 59 0.19 13.21 -21.75
C LEU A 59 0.19 13.95 -23.08
N ILE A 60 1.31 13.88 -23.80
CA ILE A 60 1.49 14.57 -25.09
C ILE A 60 1.77 13.52 -26.17
N LYS A 61 0.99 13.52 -27.25
CA LYS A 61 1.38 12.86 -28.49
C LYS A 61 2.36 13.75 -29.24
N CYS A 62 3.59 13.28 -29.41
CA CYS A 62 4.68 14.04 -29.98
C CYS A 62 4.70 13.97 -31.52
N PRO A 63 5.26 14.99 -32.19
CA PRO A 63 5.52 14.90 -33.62
C PRO A 63 6.64 13.90 -33.95
N PRO A 64 6.69 13.32 -35.17
CA PRO A 64 7.68 12.30 -35.52
C PRO A 64 9.15 12.71 -35.35
N LYS A 65 9.47 14.00 -35.52
CA LYS A 65 10.82 14.57 -35.38
C LYS A 65 10.95 15.42 -34.11
N ILE A 66 10.45 14.91 -32.99
CA ILE A 66 10.49 15.65 -31.72
C ILE A 66 11.92 15.78 -31.19
N ASN A 67 12.27 16.98 -30.71
CA ASN A 67 13.52 17.25 -30.00
C ASN A 67 13.19 17.41 -28.51
N GLU A 68 13.72 16.50 -27.68
CA GLU A 68 13.45 16.45 -26.24
C GLU A 68 13.79 17.77 -25.54
N LYS A 69 14.99 18.32 -25.78
CA LYS A 69 15.43 19.57 -25.13
C LYS A 69 14.50 20.73 -25.45
N LYS A 70 14.11 20.89 -26.72
CA LYS A 70 13.17 21.95 -27.16
C LYS A 70 11.79 21.76 -26.54
N LEU A 71 11.29 20.52 -26.47
CA LEU A 71 10.00 20.22 -25.83
C LEU A 71 10.02 20.61 -24.36
N LEU A 72 11.03 20.16 -23.62
CA LEU A 72 11.15 20.42 -22.18
C LEU A 72 11.38 21.91 -21.90
N GLN A 73 12.17 22.61 -22.73
CA GLN A 73 12.37 24.05 -22.59
C GLN A 73 11.06 24.82 -22.77
N TYR A 74 10.25 24.46 -23.77
CA TYR A 74 8.93 25.05 -23.98
C TYR A 74 8.01 24.76 -22.79
N LEU A 75 7.89 23.51 -22.38
CA LEU A 75 7.01 23.12 -21.26
C LEU A 75 7.46 23.77 -19.93
N SER A 76 8.75 23.96 -19.72
CA SER A 76 9.30 24.62 -18.53
C SER A 76 8.88 26.09 -18.40
N SER A 77 8.46 26.73 -19.50
CA SER A 77 7.89 28.08 -19.46
C SER A 77 6.51 28.14 -18.78
N HIS A 78 5.79 27.02 -18.71
CA HIS A 78 4.52 26.88 -17.99
C HIS A 78 4.69 26.42 -16.53
N GLY A 79 5.90 25.97 -16.16
CA GLY A 79 6.27 25.63 -14.80
C GLY A 79 7.30 24.51 -14.71
N LYS A 80 7.85 24.32 -13.51
CA LYS A 80 8.92 23.36 -13.25
C LYS A 80 8.44 21.92 -13.52
N ILE A 81 9.28 21.13 -14.18
CA ILE A 81 9.05 19.70 -14.45
C ILE A 81 9.80 18.88 -13.40
N ASN A 82 9.10 17.98 -12.71
CA ASN A 82 9.69 17.05 -11.74
C ASN A 82 10.23 15.79 -12.41
N SER A 83 9.53 15.27 -13.41
CA SER A 83 10.00 14.14 -14.21
C SER A 83 9.28 14.05 -15.54
N HIS A 84 9.89 13.36 -16.49
CA HIS A 84 9.30 13.02 -17.78
C HIS A 84 9.85 11.70 -18.28
N PHE A 85 9.11 11.05 -19.19
CA PHE A 85 9.64 9.95 -20.00
C PHE A 85 8.86 9.84 -21.31
N PHE A 86 9.46 9.17 -22.28
CA PHE A 86 8.84 8.88 -23.57
C PHE A 86 8.51 7.40 -23.69
N PHE A 87 7.46 7.07 -24.41
CA PHE A 87 7.11 5.70 -24.75
C PHE A 87 6.47 5.64 -26.13
N GLU A 88 6.57 4.48 -26.76
CA GLU A 88 6.01 4.23 -28.09
C GLU A 88 4.64 3.56 -27.98
N ASN A 89 3.65 4.12 -28.66
CA ASN A 89 2.32 3.53 -28.80
C ASN A 89 1.58 4.21 -29.96
N ARG A 90 1.71 3.66 -31.18
CA ARG A 90 1.17 4.27 -32.43
C ARG A 90 1.67 5.72 -32.60
N GLY A 91 2.97 5.90 -32.41
CA GLY A 91 3.67 7.17 -32.32
C GLY A 91 4.27 7.39 -30.92
N ILE A 92 5.23 8.32 -30.87
CA ILE A 92 5.91 8.71 -29.64
C ILE A 92 4.97 9.54 -28.77
N HIS A 93 4.86 9.14 -27.51
CA HIS A 93 4.14 9.87 -26.47
C HIS A 93 5.11 10.30 -25.36
N ALA A 94 4.87 11.46 -24.76
CA ALA A 94 5.60 11.95 -23.59
C ALA A 94 4.65 12.10 -22.40
N LEU A 95 5.03 11.52 -21.26
CA LEU A 95 4.41 11.81 -19.97
C LEU A 95 5.23 12.89 -19.28
N ILE A 96 4.57 13.97 -18.85
CA ILE A 96 5.22 15.10 -18.19
C ILE A 96 4.58 15.32 -16.83
N GLU A 97 5.35 15.19 -15.76
CA GLU A 97 4.95 15.49 -14.39
C GLU A 97 5.47 16.87 -13.99
N PHE A 98 4.59 17.86 -13.91
CA PHE A 98 4.91 19.21 -13.39
C PHE A 98 5.02 19.20 -11.87
N SER A 99 5.80 20.11 -11.29
CA SER A 99 5.87 20.32 -9.84
C SER A 99 4.55 20.82 -9.26
N GLU A 100 3.78 21.60 -10.02
CA GLU A 100 2.53 22.22 -9.58
C GLU A 100 1.38 21.94 -10.54
N LYS A 101 0.16 21.87 -10.00
CA LYS A 101 -1.05 21.64 -10.79
C LYS A 101 -1.40 22.83 -11.69
N ASN A 102 -1.07 24.06 -11.26
CA ASN A 102 -1.38 25.28 -12.00
C ASN A 102 -0.66 25.37 -13.36
N SER A 103 0.48 24.69 -13.52
CA SER A 103 1.19 24.58 -14.80
C SER A 103 0.35 23.95 -15.89
N ILE A 104 -0.56 23.03 -15.52
CA ILE A 104 -1.51 22.43 -16.45
C ILE A 104 -2.51 23.47 -16.96
N ALA A 105 -3.04 24.32 -16.08
CA ALA A 105 -3.97 25.38 -16.47
C ALA A 105 -3.29 26.38 -17.40
N SER A 106 -2.07 26.83 -17.06
CA SER A 106 -1.27 27.71 -17.91
C SER A 106 -1.03 27.13 -19.31
N LEU A 107 -0.79 25.82 -19.41
CA LEU A 107 -0.63 25.15 -20.69
C LEU A 107 -1.97 25.01 -21.43
N GLN A 108 -3.07 24.70 -20.74
CA GLN A 108 -4.39 24.60 -21.34
C GLN A 108 -4.91 25.94 -21.90
N ASP A 109 -4.49 27.07 -21.33
CA ASP A 109 -4.86 28.41 -21.80
C ASP A 109 -4.32 28.73 -23.21
N VAL A 110 -3.20 28.11 -23.60
CA VAL A 110 -2.57 28.31 -24.92
C VAL A 110 -2.91 27.21 -25.93
N ILE A 111 -3.68 26.19 -25.52
CA ILE A 111 -4.06 25.06 -26.38
C ILE A 111 -5.41 25.33 -27.05
N GLY A 112 -5.41 25.29 -28.39
CA GLY A 112 -6.61 25.40 -29.21
C GLY A 112 -7.39 24.10 -29.33
N ILE A 113 -8.68 24.22 -29.67
CA ILE A 113 -9.51 23.09 -30.12
C ILE A 113 -9.16 22.82 -31.59
N PRO A 114 -9.06 21.55 -32.04
CA PRO A 114 -8.87 21.23 -33.45
C PRO A 114 -9.90 21.95 -34.34
N SER A 115 -9.45 22.49 -35.48
CA SER A 115 -10.31 23.27 -36.38
C SER A 115 -11.49 22.42 -36.90
N ALA A 116 -12.69 23.02 -36.90
CA ALA A 116 -13.91 22.41 -37.42
C ALA A 116 -13.87 22.13 -38.94
N THR A 117 -12.91 22.70 -39.66
CA THR A 117 -12.72 22.48 -41.10
C THR A 117 -12.17 21.09 -41.44
N GLU A 118 -11.57 20.40 -40.48
CA GLU A 118 -10.99 19.07 -40.70
C GLU A 118 -11.76 17.97 -39.94
N HIS A 119 -12.28 18.24 -38.73
CA HIS A 119 -13.02 17.25 -37.93
C HIS A 119 -14.04 17.94 -37.01
N HIS A 120 -15.28 17.43 -36.96
CA HIS A 120 -16.23 17.76 -35.87
C HIS A 120 -15.84 16.96 -34.62
N VAL A 121 -15.56 17.66 -33.51
CA VAL A 121 -15.06 17.06 -32.28
C VAL A 121 -15.99 17.29 -31.09
N VAL A 122 -15.97 16.36 -30.13
CA VAL A 122 -16.59 16.57 -28.81
C VAL A 122 -15.65 17.46 -27.99
N PRO A 123 -16.07 18.65 -27.54
CA PRO A 123 -15.17 19.65 -26.95
C PRO A 123 -14.85 19.39 -25.47
N PHE A 124 -14.55 18.13 -25.10
CA PHE A 124 -14.08 17.79 -23.76
C PHE A 124 -12.59 18.15 -23.62
N LYS A 125 -12.30 19.27 -22.93
CA LYS A 125 -10.93 19.69 -22.63
C LYS A 125 -10.31 18.75 -21.60
N SER A 126 -9.23 18.08 -21.97
CA SER A 126 -8.54 17.08 -21.13
C SER A 126 -7.07 17.45 -20.89
N ARG A 127 -6.33 16.54 -20.26
CA ARG A 127 -4.86 16.60 -20.10
C ARG A 127 -4.12 15.76 -21.14
N LEU A 128 -4.81 15.41 -22.22
CA LEU A 128 -4.25 14.77 -23.41
C LEU A 128 -4.03 15.84 -24.49
N PHE A 129 -2.79 15.98 -24.94
CA PHE A 129 -2.41 16.99 -25.92
C PHE A 129 -1.77 16.36 -27.15
N ILE A 130 -1.89 17.03 -28.30
CA ILE A 130 -1.22 16.67 -29.54
C ILE A 130 -0.35 17.85 -29.94
N PHE A 131 0.96 17.62 -30.06
CA PHE A 131 1.89 18.66 -30.48
C PHE A 131 2.28 18.43 -31.94
N THR A 132 2.14 19.46 -32.76
CA THR A 132 2.54 19.46 -34.18
C THR A 132 3.54 20.58 -34.44
N LEU A 133 4.43 20.38 -35.41
CA LEU A 133 5.37 21.40 -35.85
C LEU A 133 4.69 22.31 -36.87
N LYS A 134 4.73 23.63 -36.66
CA LYS A 134 4.17 24.60 -37.62
C LYS A 134 4.83 24.50 -39.00
N ASN A 135 6.15 24.28 -39.05
CA ASN A 135 6.94 24.14 -40.28
C ASN A 135 7.75 22.83 -40.26
N PRO A 136 7.23 21.72 -40.83
CA PRO A 136 7.89 20.40 -40.77
C PRO A 136 9.17 20.29 -41.61
N VAL A 137 9.31 21.12 -42.65
CA VAL A 137 10.31 20.98 -43.72
C VAL A 137 11.68 21.57 -43.36
N GLY A 138 11.74 22.52 -42.42
CA GLY A 138 12.97 23.25 -42.08
C GLY A 138 13.75 22.74 -40.86
N GLN A 139 13.34 21.62 -40.25
CA GLN A 139 14.02 21.10 -39.06
C GLN A 139 14.97 19.94 -39.45
N ALA A 140 16.26 20.16 -39.19
CA ALA A 140 17.29 19.13 -39.27
C ALA A 140 16.90 17.88 -38.46
N ALA A 141 17.37 16.70 -38.88
CA ALA A 141 17.13 15.45 -38.16
C ALA A 141 17.56 15.60 -36.69
N ALA A 142 16.78 15.03 -35.76
CA ALA A 142 17.09 15.09 -34.34
C ALA A 142 18.49 14.52 -34.08
N GLU A 143 19.38 15.32 -33.50
CA GLU A 143 20.80 14.95 -33.29
C GLU A 143 21.00 13.83 -32.27
N THR A 144 20.00 13.53 -31.44
CA THR A 144 20.05 12.48 -30.41
C THR A 144 18.77 11.64 -30.39
N PRO A 145 18.87 10.29 -30.40
CA PRO A 145 17.72 9.42 -30.30
C PRO A 145 17.10 9.51 -28.90
N ILE A 146 15.77 9.59 -28.84
CA ILE A 146 15.02 9.66 -27.58
C ILE A 146 14.96 8.28 -26.94
N HIS A 147 15.24 8.22 -25.64
CA HIS A 147 15.08 6.99 -24.87
C HIS A 147 13.59 6.66 -24.67
N LEU A 148 13.18 5.47 -25.11
CA LEU A 148 11.80 5.00 -24.99
C LEU A 148 11.67 3.99 -23.86
N SER A 149 10.86 4.32 -22.86
CA SER A 149 10.57 3.45 -21.74
C SER A 149 9.60 2.34 -22.16
N PRO A 150 9.95 1.05 -21.99
CA PRO A 150 9.12 -0.07 -22.43
C PRO A 150 7.85 -0.18 -21.58
N GLN A 151 6.71 -0.40 -22.24
CA GLN A 151 5.41 -0.61 -21.58
C GLN A 151 4.92 -2.06 -21.65
N SER A 152 5.70 -2.94 -22.27
CA SER A 152 5.46 -4.39 -22.38
C SER A 152 6.72 -5.17 -22.02
N HIS A 153 6.56 -6.41 -21.58
CA HIS A 153 7.68 -7.30 -21.26
C HIS A 153 8.21 -7.95 -22.55
N ILE A 154 9.47 -8.41 -22.51
CA ILE A 154 10.07 -9.15 -23.63
C ILE A 154 9.28 -10.42 -24.00
N PRO A 155 9.31 -10.87 -25.26
CA PRO A 155 8.77 -12.15 -25.68
C PRO A 155 9.38 -13.32 -24.88
N VAL A 156 8.62 -14.41 -24.74
CA VAL A 156 9.07 -15.60 -23.99
C VAL A 156 10.34 -16.20 -24.60
N LYS A 157 10.48 -16.19 -25.92
CA LYS A 157 11.68 -16.70 -26.62
C LYS A 157 12.96 -15.99 -26.14
N ASP A 158 12.93 -14.66 -26.09
CA ASP A 158 14.07 -13.83 -25.69
C ASP A 158 14.33 -13.97 -24.20
N LEU A 159 13.27 -14.11 -23.40
CA LEU A 159 13.38 -14.41 -21.98
C LEU A 159 14.13 -15.72 -21.76
N ILE A 160 13.76 -16.80 -22.44
CA ILE A 160 14.42 -18.11 -22.30
C ILE A 160 15.92 -18.01 -22.58
N GLN A 161 16.32 -17.28 -23.62
CA GLN A 161 17.74 -17.04 -23.92
C GLN A 161 18.46 -16.34 -22.75
N LYS A 162 17.86 -15.30 -22.17
CA LYS A 162 18.42 -14.61 -20.99
C LYS A 162 18.51 -15.55 -19.78
N LEU A 163 17.49 -16.38 -19.54
CA LEU A 163 17.47 -17.32 -18.42
C LEU A 163 18.53 -18.41 -18.55
N CYS A 164 18.77 -18.94 -19.76
CA CYS A 164 19.83 -19.93 -19.99
C CYS A 164 21.23 -19.39 -19.70
N GLY A 165 21.45 -18.08 -19.79
CA GLY A 165 22.73 -17.44 -19.46
C GLY A 165 22.95 -17.17 -17.96
N ALA A 166 21.98 -17.45 -17.10
CA ALA A 166 22.08 -17.16 -15.67
C ALA A 166 22.72 -18.32 -14.88
N GLU A 167 23.51 -17.99 -13.85
CA GLU A 167 24.34 -18.95 -13.10
C GLU A 167 23.56 -19.88 -12.16
N SER A 168 22.30 -19.58 -11.85
CA SER A 168 21.49 -20.37 -10.92
C SER A 168 19.99 -20.20 -11.17
N ILE A 169 19.18 -21.13 -10.65
CA ILE A 169 17.71 -21.02 -10.66
C ILE A 169 17.26 -19.72 -9.95
N SER A 170 17.92 -19.35 -8.86
CA SER A 170 17.63 -18.10 -8.15
C SER A 170 17.82 -16.90 -9.08
N SER A 171 18.98 -16.83 -9.74
CA SER A 171 19.30 -15.77 -10.71
C SER A 171 18.29 -15.75 -11.87
N GLN A 172 17.86 -16.92 -12.36
CA GLN A 172 16.80 -17.02 -13.38
C GLN A 172 15.46 -16.42 -12.90
N MET A 173 15.02 -16.77 -11.68
CA MET A 173 13.77 -16.26 -11.12
C MET A 173 13.81 -14.73 -10.96
N TYR A 174 14.94 -14.17 -10.54
CA TYR A 174 15.11 -12.72 -10.42
C TYR A 174 15.23 -12.02 -11.78
N THR A 175 15.89 -12.63 -12.77
CA THR A 175 15.88 -12.12 -14.15
C THR A 175 14.45 -12.09 -14.70
N LEU A 176 13.67 -13.17 -14.52
CA LEU A 176 12.27 -13.19 -14.92
C LEU A 176 11.46 -12.09 -14.21
N LEU A 177 11.62 -11.94 -12.89
CA LEU A 177 10.97 -10.88 -12.13
C LEU A 177 11.30 -9.49 -12.69
N ASN A 178 12.58 -9.21 -12.95
CA ASN A 178 13.04 -7.90 -13.41
C ASN A 178 12.54 -7.55 -14.81
N GLU A 179 12.50 -8.52 -15.73
CA GLU A 179 11.99 -8.33 -17.09
C GLU A 179 10.47 -8.16 -17.14
N TYR A 180 9.74 -8.68 -16.15
CA TYR A 180 8.29 -8.72 -16.17
C TYR A 180 7.64 -7.70 -15.26
N GLN A 181 8.24 -7.31 -14.14
CA GLN A 181 7.64 -6.39 -13.17
C GLN A 181 7.32 -5.03 -13.78
N LEU A 182 6.32 -4.34 -13.22
CA LEU A 182 6.04 -2.96 -13.60
C LEU A 182 7.25 -2.06 -13.30
N THR A 183 7.60 -1.20 -14.26
CA THR A 183 8.59 -0.13 -14.04
C THR A 183 7.95 1.09 -13.40
N GLU A 184 8.76 2.01 -12.88
CA GLU A 184 8.30 3.27 -12.32
C GLU A 184 7.51 4.11 -13.34
N GLU A 185 7.96 4.15 -14.59
CA GLU A 185 7.30 4.84 -15.70
C GLU A 185 5.92 4.21 -15.99
N ASN A 186 5.85 2.87 -16.04
CA ASN A 186 4.59 2.18 -16.28
C ASN A 186 3.61 2.42 -15.13
N ILE A 187 4.08 2.42 -13.86
CA ILE A 187 3.26 2.75 -12.69
C ILE A 187 2.73 4.19 -12.81
N LYS A 188 3.58 5.18 -13.11
CA LYS A 188 3.13 6.57 -13.31
C LYS A 188 2.06 6.67 -14.41
N LEU A 189 2.24 5.96 -15.53
CA LEU A 189 1.27 5.92 -16.62
C LEU A 189 -0.08 5.32 -16.19
N ARG A 190 -0.07 4.27 -15.37
CA ARG A 190 -1.30 3.64 -14.82
C ARG A 190 -2.07 4.60 -13.91
N PHE A 191 -1.36 5.30 -13.03
CA PHE A 191 -1.97 6.31 -12.16
C PHE A 191 -2.49 7.51 -12.96
N LEU A 192 -1.79 7.94 -14.01
CA LEU A 192 -2.30 8.95 -14.94
C LEU A 192 -3.58 8.50 -15.63
N ALA A 193 -3.66 7.26 -16.12
CA ALA A 193 -4.87 6.71 -16.73
C ALA A 193 -6.07 6.78 -15.76
N CYS A 194 -5.88 6.38 -14.50
CA CYS A 194 -6.91 6.52 -13.46
C CYS A 194 -7.30 7.99 -13.24
N SER A 195 -6.32 8.89 -13.20
CA SER A 195 -6.51 10.33 -13.01
C SER A 195 -7.31 10.96 -14.17
N LEU A 196 -7.10 10.52 -15.42
CA LEU A 196 -7.86 10.97 -16.59
C LEU A 196 -9.31 10.46 -16.56
N VAL A 197 -9.51 9.17 -16.24
CA VAL A 197 -10.86 8.59 -16.06
C VAL A 197 -11.62 9.29 -14.94
N ARG A 198 -10.93 9.68 -13.86
CA ARG A 198 -11.50 10.49 -12.79
C ARG A 198 -11.95 11.85 -13.28
N ASP A 199 -11.13 12.58 -14.03
CA ASP A 199 -11.50 13.91 -14.53
C ASP A 199 -12.74 13.84 -15.43
N PHE A 200 -12.83 12.77 -16.21
CA PHE A 200 -14.01 12.49 -17.03
C PHE A 200 -15.25 12.18 -16.18
N ALA A 201 -15.14 11.32 -15.16
CA ALA A 201 -16.23 11.03 -14.22
C ALA A 201 -16.69 12.28 -13.44
N ARG A 202 -15.76 13.20 -13.13
CA ARG A 202 -16.04 14.45 -12.42
C ARG A 202 -16.93 15.43 -13.17
N ALA A 203 -17.10 15.27 -14.49
CA ALA A 203 -18.06 16.05 -15.26
C ALA A 203 -19.51 15.88 -14.75
N TYR A 204 -19.86 14.67 -14.28
CA TYR A 204 -21.17 14.38 -13.69
C TYR A 204 -21.13 14.17 -12.16
N PHE A 205 -20.00 13.66 -11.65
CA PHE A 205 -19.86 13.27 -10.26
C PHE A 205 -18.64 13.95 -9.64
N PRO A 206 -18.75 15.21 -9.18
CA PRO A 206 -17.60 16.03 -8.75
C PRO A 206 -16.74 15.40 -7.66
N ASP A 207 -17.37 14.62 -6.78
CA ASP A 207 -16.75 13.91 -5.65
C ASP A 207 -16.03 12.60 -6.04
N SER A 208 -15.96 12.30 -7.34
CA SER A 208 -15.34 11.08 -7.84
C SER A 208 -13.85 11.02 -7.55
N VAL A 209 -13.42 9.83 -7.13
CA VAL A 209 -12.03 9.42 -7.02
C VAL A 209 -11.89 8.08 -7.73
N VAL A 210 -10.94 7.99 -8.66
CA VAL A 210 -10.61 6.74 -9.34
C VAL A 210 -9.20 6.33 -8.92
N LYS A 211 -9.05 5.12 -8.39
CA LYS A 211 -7.74 4.60 -8.00
C LYS A 211 -7.51 3.21 -8.60
N PRO A 212 -6.25 2.86 -8.92
CA PRO A 212 -5.93 1.51 -9.35
C PRO A 212 -5.98 0.53 -8.18
N PHE A 213 -6.36 -0.72 -8.46
CA PHE A 213 -6.22 -1.84 -7.53
C PHE A 213 -5.64 -3.08 -8.24
N GLY A 214 -5.56 -4.20 -7.53
CA GLY A 214 -5.14 -5.47 -8.10
C GLY A 214 -3.68 -5.47 -8.53
N SER A 215 -3.41 -6.06 -9.70
CA SER A 215 -2.06 -6.27 -10.22
C SER A 215 -1.27 -4.96 -10.39
N SER A 216 -1.97 -3.83 -10.63
CA SER A 216 -1.31 -2.53 -10.79
C SER A 216 -0.61 -2.03 -9.52
N VAL A 217 -0.97 -2.54 -8.33
CA VAL A 217 -0.57 -1.94 -7.05
C VAL A 217 -0.16 -2.97 -5.99
N ASN A 218 -0.39 -4.26 -6.21
CA ASN A 218 -0.13 -5.31 -5.24
C ASN A 218 1.29 -5.91 -5.30
N THR A 219 2.22 -5.29 -6.05
CA THR A 219 3.61 -5.74 -6.34
C THR A 219 3.78 -6.96 -7.24
N PHE A 220 2.68 -7.63 -7.62
CA PHE A 220 2.67 -8.80 -8.51
C PHE A 220 2.19 -8.48 -9.93
N GLY A 221 2.11 -7.19 -10.29
CA GLY A 221 1.81 -6.75 -11.64
C GLY A 221 2.95 -7.01 -12.60
N LYS A 222 2.60 -7.49 -13.80
CA LYS A 222 3.55 -7.60 -14.91
C LYS A 222 3.25 -6.54 -15.98
N LEU A 223 4.27 -6.10 -16.72
CA LEU A 223 4.08 -5.22 -17.87
C LEU A 223 3.05 -5.82 -18.85
N GLY A 224 2.18 -4.97 -19.38
CA GLY A 224 1.05 -5.37 -20.22
C GLY A 224 -0.15 -5.98 -19.46
N CYS A 225 -0.17 -6.05 -18.13
CA CYS A 225 -1.39 -6.43 -17.41
C CYS A 225 -2.42 -5.29 -17.39
N ASP A 226 -3.69 -5.66 -17.26
CA ASP A 226 -4.82 -4.73 -17.18
C ASP A 226 -4.67 -3.70 -16.05
N VAL A 227 -5.36 -2.58 -16.20
CA VAL A 227 -5.52 -1.55 -15.18
C VAL A 227 -6.91 -1.69 -14.56
N ASP A 228 -6.99 -2.45 -13.47
CA ASP A 228 -8.19 -2.53 -12.66
C ASP A 228 -8.38 -1.23 -11.87
N MET A 229 -9.50 -0.55 -12.12
CA MET A 229 -9.85 0.75 -11.52
C MET A 229 -11.08 0.63 -10.65
N PHE A 230 -11.07 1.28 -9.50
CA PHE A 230 -12.29 1.49 -8.72
C PHE A 230 -12.63 2.96 -8.64
N LEU A 231 -13.91 3.26 -8.84
CA LEU A 231 -14.55 4.54 -8.62
C LEU A 231 -15.15 4.58 -7.22
N ASP A 232 -14.86 5.64 -6.49
CA ASP A 232 -15.43 5.95 -5.18
C ASP A 232 -15.87 7.41 -5.12
N PHE A 233 -16.75 7.74 -4.18
CA PHE A 233 -17.27 9.09 -3.96
C PHE A 233 -16.84 9.56 -2.58
N HIS A 234 -15.85 10.45 -2.55
CA HIS A 234 -15.42 11.09 -1.32
C HIS A 234 -15.81 12.56 -1.37
N LYS A 235 -16.37 13.08 -0.26
CA LYS A 235 -16.66 14.51 -0.14
C LYS A 235 -15.39 15.31 -0.47
N THR A 236 -15.42 16.06 -1.58
CA THR A 236 -14.35 16.98 -1.95
C THR A 236 -14.38 18.18 -1.01
N GLY A 237 -13.72 18.02 0.14
CA GLY A 237 -13.61 19.07 1.11
C GLY A 237 -13.06 18.55 2.43
N LYS A 238 -11.79 18.82 2.70
CA LYS A 238 -11.26 18.92 4.07
C LYS A 238 -11.81 20.17 4.78
N HIS A 239 -13.03 20.61 4.46
CA HIS A 239 -13.69 21.64 5.23
C HIS A 239 -14.17 20.98 6.51
N THR A 240 -13.55 21.39 7.62
CA THR A 240 -14.19 21.32 8.93
C THR A 240 -15.61 21.80 8.74
N THR A 241 -16.59 20.88 8.87
CA THR A 241 -17.99 21.25 8.85
C THR A 241 -18.19 22.19 10.01
N LYS A 242 -18.10 23.50 9.77
CA LYS A 242 -18.56 24.53 10.71
C LYS A 242 -19.92 24.07 11.16
N MET A 243 -20.15 24.02 12.48
CA MET A 243 -21.48 23.70 13.01
C MET A 243 -22.49 24.57 12.27
N LYS A 244 -23.37 23.93 11.49
CA LYS A 244 -24.39 24.62 10.72
C LYS A 244 -25.29 25.30 11.75
N LYS A 245 -25.16 26.63 11.89
CA LYS A 245 -26.03 27.44 12.73
C LYS A 245 -27.38 27.55 12.03
N GLY A 246 -28.33 26.70 12.39
CA GLY A 246 -29.69 26.70 11.86
C GLY A 246 -30.40 25.37 12.16
N PRO A 247 -31.75 25.35 12.17
CA PRO A 247 -32.53 24.16 12.51
C PRO A 247 -32.63 23.13 11.37
N PHE A 248 -32.12 23.45 10.18
CA PHE A 248 -32.35 22.67 8.97
C PHE A 248 -31.23 21.66 8.70
N GLU A 249 -31.61 20.40 8.49
CA GLU A 249 -30.78 19.45 7.76
C GLU A 249 -30.92 19.72 6.26
N MET A 250 -29.79 19.86 5.57
CA MET A 250 -29.74 20.19 4.15
C MET A 250 -29.07 19.04 3.38
N GLU A 251 -29.82 18.41 2.48
CA GLU A 251 -29.35 17.40 1.55
C GLU A 251 -29.73 17.75 0.10
N TYR A 252 -28.99 17.22 -0.86
CA TYR A 252 -29.36 17.34 -2.27
C TYR A 252 -30.56 16.44 -2.57
N GLN A 253 -31.51 16.94 -3.38
CA GLN A 253 -32.59 16.11 -3.90
C GLN A 253 -32.01 15.09 -4.90
N MET A 254 -31.89 13.85 -4.46
CA MET A 254 -31.33 12.75 -5.26
C MET A 254 -32.34 11.61 -5.39
N LYS A 255 -32.34 10.93 -6.54
CA LYS A 255 -33.18 9.74 -6.74
C LYS A 255 -32.73 8.63 -5.78
N ARG A 256 -33.60 8.27 -4.84
CA ARG A 256 -33.37 7.14 -3.92
C ARG A 256 -33.51 5.84 -4.71
N LEU A 257 -32.54 4.95 -4.57
CA LEU A 257 -32.50 3.66 -5.25
C LEU A 257 -32.64 2.52 -4.23
N PRO A 258 -33.30 1.41 -4.60
CA PRO A 258 -33.56 0.28 -3.70
C PRO A 258 -32.29 -0.47 -3.25
N SER A 259 -31.16 -0.33 -3.95
CA SER A 259 -29.90 -0.98 -3.56
C SER A 259 -28.67 -0.23 -4.06
N GLU A 260 -27.55 -0.41 -3.34
CA GLU A 260 -26.22 0.03 -3.77
C GLU A 260 -25.85 -0.57 -5.13
N ARG A 261 -26.18 -1.86 -5.35
CA ARG A 261 -25.93 -2.52 -6.64
C ARG A 261 -26.60 -1.80 -7.80
N LEU A 262 -27.87 -1.40 -7.67
CA LEU A 262 -28.56 -0.67 -8.74
C LEU A 262 -27.95 0.73 -8.95
N ALA A 263 -27.52 1.40 -7.87
CA ALA A 263 -26.79 2.66 -7.98
C ALA A 263 -25.49 2.48 -8.78
N THR A 264 -24.68 1.47 -8.43
CA THR A 264 -23.47 1.10 -9.16
C THR A 264 -23.73 0.84 -10.64
N GLN A 265 -24.75 0.03 -10.97
CA GLN A 265 -25.08 -0.29 -12.36
C GLN A 265 -25.47 0.96 -13.16
N LYS A 266 -26.29 1.86 -12.57
CA LYS A 266 -26.69 3.11 -13.23
C LYS A 266 -25.51 4.06 -13.44
N ILE A 267 -24.67 4.23 -12.42
CA ILE A 267 -23.47 5.07 -12.49
C ILE A 267 -22.52 4.55 -13.56
N LEU A 268 -22.20 3.26 -13.53
CA LEU A 268 -21.32 2.62 -14.52
C LEU A 268 -21.91 2.66 -15.93
N SER A 269 -23.23 2.54 -16.09
CA SER A 269 -23.85 2.69 -17.41
C SER A 269 -23.60 4.09 -17.96
N VAL A 270 -23.88 5.13 -17.17
CA VAL A 270 -23.69 6.52 -17.60
C VAL A 270 -22.22 6.79 -17.91
N ILE A 271 -21.31 6.39 -17.03
CA ILE A 271 -19.86 6.59 -17.27
C ILE A 271 -19.41 5.80 -18.50
N GLY A 272 -19.87 4.57 -18.68
CA GLY A 272 -19.57 3.76 -19.86
C GLY A 272 -20.04 4.42 -21.15
N ASP A 273 -21.30 4.88 -21.19
CA ASP A 273 -21.86 5.59 -22.35
C ASP A 273 -21.10 6.89 -22.64
N CYS A 274 -20.73 7.64 -21.60
CA CYS A 274 -19.92 8.84 -21.77
C CYS A 274 -18.51 8.50 -22.27
N LEU A 275 -17.83 7.49 -21.72
CA LEU A 275 -16.49 7.09 -22.17
C LEU A 275 -16.50 6.70 -23.65
N ASP A 276 -17.54 5.97 -24.09
CA ASP A 276 -17.68 5.49 -25.46
C ASP A 276 -17.92 6.62 -26.46
N ASN A 277 -18.78 7.58 -26.10
CA ASN A 277 -19.20 8.65 -27.01
C ASN A 277 -18.33 9.92 -26.92
N PHE A 278 -17.74 10.22 -25.76
CA PHE A 278 -17.11 11.51 -25.47
C PHE A 278 -15.68 11.38 -24.90
N GLY A 279 -15.24 10.18 -24.52
CA GLY A 279 -13.93 9.94 -23.91
C GLY A 279 -12.80 9.97 -24.94
N PRO A 280 -11.86 10.92 -24.89
CA PRO A 280 -10.78 11.00 -25.87
C PRO A 280 -9.87 9.76 -25.79
N GLY A 281 -9.89 8.94 -26.84
CA GLY A 281 -9.07 7.73 -26.94
C GLY A 281 -9.56 6.53 -26.13
N CYS A 282 -10.75 6.61 -25.53
CA CYS A 282 -11.43 5.44 -24.96
C CYS A 282 -12.15 4.70 -26.09
N VAL A 283 -11.83 3.42 -26.30
CA VAL A 283 -12.44 2.60 -27.37
C VAL A 283 -12.82 1.22 -26.86
N SER A 284 -13.63 0.51 -27.64
CA SER A 284 -14.07 -0.86 -27.34
C SER A 284 -14.74 -0.97 -25.97
N VAL A 285 -15.62 -0.02 -25.66
CA VAL A 285 -16.29 0.04 -24.36
C VAL A 285 -17.31 -1.09 -24.22
N GLN A 286 -17.24 -1.86 -23.14
CA GLN A 286 -18.13 -2.98 -22.86
C GLN A 286 -18.70 -2.87 -21.45
N LYS A 287 -20.02 -2.71 -21.35
CA LYS A 287 -20.75 -2.61 -20.09
C LYS A 287 -21.15 -4.00 -19.58
N ILE A 288 -20.43 -4.53 -18.58
CA ILE A 288 -20.70 -5.83 -17.97
C ILE A 288 -21.40 -5.63 -16.61
N LEU A 289 -22.60 -5.08 -16.66
CA LEU A 289 -23.31 -4.59 -15.47
C LEU A 289 -23.98 -5.70 -14.65
N ASN A 290 -24.23 -6.86 -15.24
CA ASN A 290 -24.93 -7.98 -14.59
C ASN A 290 -24.00 -8.97 -13.88
N ALA A 291 -22.67 -8.82 -14.02
CA ALA A 291 -21.70 -9.64 -13.30
C ALA A 291 -21.84 -9.49 -11.77
N ARG A 292 -21.25 -10.43 -11.02
CA ARG A 292 -21.19 -10.37 -9.55
C ARG A 292 -20.64 -9.03 -9.08
N CYS A 293 -19.57 -8.57 -9.71
CA CYS A 293 -19.03 -7.21 -9.59
C CYS A 293 -19.29 -6.48 -10.91
N PRO A 294 -20.29 -5.57 -10.98
CA PRO A 294 -20.54 -4.79 -12.19
C PRO A 294 -19.31 -3.98 -12.59
N LEU A 295 -18.97 -3.98 -13.88
CA LEU A 295 -17.81 -3.25 -14.39
C LEU A 295 -18.00 -2.78 -15.84
N VAL A 296 -17.16 -1.83 -16.25
CA VAL A 296 -17.03 -1.37 -17.64
C VAL A 296 -15.60 -1.64 -18.11
N LYS A 297 -15.45 -2.41 -19.19
CA LYS A 297 -14.15 -2.63 -19.84
C LYS A 297 -13.95 -1.64 -20.97
N PHE A 298 -12.73 -1.17 -21.18
CA PHE A 298 -12.38 -0.32 -22.31
C PHE A 298 -10.88 -0.35 -22.58
N SER A 299 -10.48 -0.01 -23.80
CA SER A 299 -9.09 0.22 -24.17
C SER A 299 -8.80 1.72 -24.17
N HIS A 300 -7.79 2.15 -23.43
CA HIS A 300 -7.36 3.54 -23.40
C HIS A 300 -6.18 3.75 -24.35
N GLN A 301 -6.50 4.15 -25.58
CA GLN A 301 -5.55 4.32 -26.68
C GLN A 301 -4.33 5.19 -26.35
N PRO A 302 -4.43 6.33 -25.64
CA PRO A 302 -3.27 7.16 -25.36
C PRO A 302 -2.18 6.45 -24.54
N THR A 303 -2.57 5.53 -23.64
CA THR A 303 -1.64 4.78 -22.79
C THR A 303 -1.42 3.35 -23.27
N GLY A 304 -2.25 2.84 -24.19
CA GLY A 304 -2.22 1.46 -24.67
C GLY A 304 -2.72 0.43 -23.66
N PHE A 305 -3.42 0.86 -22.60
CA PHE A 305 -3.88 -0.04 -21.54
C PHE A 305 -5.28 -0.60 -21.81
N GLN A 306 -5.47 -1.85 -21.39
CA GLN A 306 -6.79 -2.40 -21.15
C GLN A 306 -7.22 -2.05 -19.72
N CYS A 307 -8.42 -1.51 -19.56
CA CYS A 307 -8.91 -0.95 -18.30
C CYS A 307 -10.24 -1.57 -17.92
N ASP A 308 -10.40 -1.91 -16.64
CA ASP A 308 -11.63 -2.44 -16.05
C ASP A 308 -12.08 -1.50 -14.92
N LEU A 309 -13.16 -0.73 -15.14
CA LEU A 309 -13.71 0.21 -14.15
C LEU A 309 -14.87 -0.41 -13.39
N SER A 310 -14.77 -0.43 -12.06
CA SER A 310 -15.83 -0.89 -11.14
C SER A 310 -16.11 0.17 -10.06
N VAL A 311 -17.18 0.02 -9.27
CA VAL A 311 -17.50 0.93 -8.14
C VAL A 311 -17.25 0.22 -6.82
N SER A 312 -16.58 0.90 -5.89
CA SER A 312 -16.46 0.57 -4.45
C SER A 312 -16.33 -0.92 -4.12
N ASN A 313 -15.20 -1.53 -4.49
CA ASN A 313 -14.86 -2.91 -4.07
C ASN A 313 -13.87 -2.90 -2.90
N SER A 314 -14.38 -2.65 -1.69
CA SER A 314 -13.56 -2.59 -0.47
C SER A 314 -12.77 -3.87 -0.19
N ILE A 315 -13.27 -5.03 -0.61
CA ILE A 315 -12.59 -6.32 -0.47
C ILE A 315 -11.38 -6.37 -1.40
N ALA A 316 -11.53 -5.98 -2.66
CA ALA A 316 -10.43 -5.99 -3.63
C ALA A 316 -9.29 -5.04 -3.23
N ILE A 317 -9.61 -3.89 -2.62
CA ILE A 317 -8.62 -2.96 -2.07
C ILE A 317 -7.84 -3.64 -0.93
N LYS A 318 -8.53 -4.24 0.05
CA LYS A 318 -7.89 -4.96 1.16
C LYS A 318 -7.04 -6.14 0.68
N SER A 319 -7.52 -6.89 -0.32
CA SER A 319 -6.74 -7.97 -0.93
C SER A 319 -5.48 -7.45 -1.63
N SER A 320 -5.57 -6.29 -2.30
CA SER A 320 -4.42 -5.65 -2.94
C SER A 320 -3.40 -5.17 -1.92
N GLU A 321 -3.86 -4.57 -0.82
CA GLU A 321 -3.02 -4.13 0.30
C GLU A 321 -2.34 -5.32 1.00
N LEU A 322 -3.06 -6.40 1.28
CA LEU A 322 -2.47 -7.61 1.86
C LEU A 322 -1.37 -8.20 0.99
N LEU A 323 -1.62 -8.30 -0.32
CA LEU A 323 -0.64 -8.79 -1.27
C LEU A 323 0.56 -7.82 -1.42
N TYR A 324 0.32 -6.52 -1.37
CA TYR A 324 1.38 -5.52 -1.30
C TYR A 324 2.28 -5.75 -0.08
N ILE A 325 1.69 -5.93 1.11
CA ILE A 325 2.42 -6.22 2.33
C ILE A 325 3.27 -7.47 2.14
N TYR A 326 2.69 -8.59 1.69
CA TYR A 326 3.46 -9.83 1.48
C TYR A 326 4.58 -9.69 0.46
N GLY A 327 4.36 -8.99 -0.65
CA GLY A 327 5.40 -8.76 -1.66
C GLY A 327 6.53 -7.83 -1.19
N CYS A 328 6.25 -6.95 -0.22
CA CYS A 328 7.25 -6.07 0.40
C CYS A 328 7.97 -6.70 1.61
N LEU A 329 7.43 -7.78 2.18
CA LEU A 329 8.01 -8.42 3.37
C LEU A 329 9.29 -9.21 3.06
N ASP A 330 9.33 -9.92 1.93
CA ASP A 330 10.49 -10.73 1.52
C ASP A 330 10.59 -10.81 -0.01
N SER A 331 11.78 -10.56 -0.56
CA SER A 331 12.01 -10.48 -2.02
C SER A 331 11.71 -11.80 -2.75
N ARG A 332 11.87 -12.95 -2.06
CA ARG A 332 11.60 -14.28 -2.62
C ARG A 332 10.13 -14.48 -2.93
N VAL A 333 9.22 -13.77 -2.24
CA VAL A 333 7.78 -13.84 -2.47
C VAL A 333 7.46 -13.42 -3.90
N ARG A 334 7.98 -12.27 -4.34
CA ARG A 334 7.78 -11.76 -5.71
C ARG A 334 8.43 -12.67 -6.74
N ALA A 335 9.68 -13.06 -6.52
CA ALA A 335 10.39 -13.96 -7.44
C ALA A 335 9.63 -15.28 -7.67
N LEU A 336 9.09 -15.87 -6.60
CA LEU A 336 8.32 -17.12 -6.66
C LEU A 336 6.96 -16.94 -7.36
N VAL A 337 6.21 -15.88 -7.01
CA VAL A 337 4.91 -15.61 -7.63
C VAL A 337 5.04 -15.38 -9.14
N PHE A 338 6.01 -14.58 -9.58
CA PHE A 338 6.21 -14.31 -11.01
C PHE A 338 6.60 -15.58 -11.77
N SER A 339 7.52 -16.39 -11.21
CA SER A 339 7.99 -17.62 -11.83
C SER A 339 6.86 -18.65 -11.97
N ILE A 340 6.10 -18.91 -10.90
CA ILE A 340 4.99 -19.88 -10.91
C ILE A 340 3.85 -19.39 -11.80
N ARG A 341 3.52 -18.09 -11.82
CA ARG A 341 2.51 -17.55 -12.73
C ARG A 341 2.94 -17.66 -14.19
N CYS A 342 4.22 -17.46 -14.49
CA CYS A 342 4.75 -17.65 -15.84
C CYS A 342 4.64 -19.11 -16.28
N TRP A 343 5.09 -20.04 -15.43
CA TRP A 343 4.95 -21.48 -15.63
C TRP A 343 3.48 -21.89 -15.86
N ALA A 344 2.57 -21.47 -14.99
CA ALA A 344 1.15 -21.82 -15.07
C ALA A 344 0.49 -21.28 -16.35
N ARG A 345 0.93 -20.12 -16.85
CA ARG A 345 0.47 -19.59 -18.15
C ARG A 345 1.03 -20.41 -19.32
N ILE A 346 2.33 -20.74 -19.32
CA ILE A 346 2.97 -21.50 -20.41
C ILE A 346 2.33 -22.89 -20.56
N HIS A 347 1.94 -23.51 -19.46
CA HIS A 347 1.29 -24.83 -19.45
C HIS A 347 -0.26 -24.78 -19.48
N GLY A 348 -0.87 -23.62 -19.75
CA GLY A 348 -2.33 -23.53 -19.95
C GLY A 348 -3.18 -23.74 -18.70
N LEU A 349 -2.61 -23.64 -17.50
CA LEU A 349 -3.35 -23.75 -16.22
C LEU A 349 -4.11 -22.47 -15.87
N THR A 350 -3.68 -21.33 -16.41
CA THR A 350 -4.33 -20.03 -16.27
C THR A 350 -4.68 -19.48 -17.65
N ASN A 351 -5.77 -18.72 -17.74
CA ASN A 351 -6.23 -18.10 -18.99
C ASN A 351 -6.61 -16.63 -18.76
N SER A 352 -6.53 -15.81 -19.80
CA SER A 352 -7.00 -14.41 -19.80
C SER A 352 -8.52 -14.33 -19.89
N VAL A 353 -9.17 -15.33 -20.48
CA VAL A 353 -10.62 -15.43 -20.56
C VAL A 353 -11.15 -16.10 -19.28
N PRO A 354 -12.24 -15.59 -18.67
CA PRO A 354 -12.88 -16.27 -17.54
C PRO A 354 -13.42 -17.66 -17.91
N GLY A 355 -13.28 -18.63 -17.01
CA GLY A 355 -13.77 -19.99 -17.21
C GLY A 355 -13.35 -20.92 -16.08
N ALA A 356 -13.19 -22.22 -16.37
CA ALA A 356 -12.90 -23.25 -15.36
C ALA A 356 -11.42 -23.33 -14.91
N TRP A 357 -10.57 -22.41 -15.38
CA TRP A 357 -9.14 -22.39 -15.07
C TRP A 357 -8.83 -21.85 -13.68
N ILE A 358 -7.66 -22.20 -13.15
CA ILE A 358 -7.15 -21.58 -11.92
C ILE A 358 -6.90 -20.10 -12.22
N THR A 359 -7.45 -19.21 -11.39
CA THR A 359 -7.20 -17.77 -11.55
C THR A 359 -5.80 -17.41 -11.03
N ASN A 360 -5.19 -16.36 -11.61
CA ASN A 360 -3.92 -15.82 -11.09
C ASN A 360 -3.99 -15.45 -9.60
N PHE A 361 -5.15 -14.97 -9.13
CA PHE A 361 -5.37 -14.67 -7.73
C PHE A 361 -5.36 -15.93 -6.87
N SER A 362 -6.12 -16.97 -7.25
CA SER A 362 -6.14 -18.27 -6.57
C SER A 362 -4.74 -18.89 -6.50
N LEU A 363 -4.02 -18.90 -7.62
CA LEU A 363 -2.64 -19.41 -7.66
C LEU A 363 -1.72 -18.62 -6.72
N THR A 364 -1.85 -17.29 -6.68
CA THR A 364 -1.08 -16.45 -5.76
C THR A 364 -1.40 -16.77 -4.29
N MET A 365 -2.67 -17.01 -3.95
CA MET A 365 -3.06 -17.43 -2.59
C MET A 365 -2.44 -18.77 -2.19
N MET A 366 -2.38 -19.74 -3.12
CA MET A 366 -1.71 -21.03 -2.87
C MET A 366 -0.22 -20.84 -2.58
N ILE A 367 0.45 -19.92 -3.30
CA ILE A 367 1.86 -19.58 -3.07
C ILE A 367 2.03 -18.91 -1.71
N MET A 368 1.15 -17.98 -1.31
CA MET A 368 1.20 -17.37 0.02
C MET A 368 1.08 -18.43 1.12
N PHE A 369 0.12 -19.35 0.99
CA PHE A 369 -0.05 -20.45 1.95
C PHE A 369 1.18 -21.37 2.00
N PHE A 370 1.77 -21.72 0.85
CA PHE A 370 3.01 -22.48 0.80
C PHE A 370 4.15 -21.80 1.56
N LEU A 371 4.29 -20.47 1.42
CA LEU A 371 5.30 -19.67 2.10
C LEU A 371 5.05 -19.58 3.62
N GLN A 372 3.79 -19.55 4.05
CA GLN A 372 3.40 -19.62 5.47
C GLN A 372 3.72 -20.98 6.12
N LYS A 373 3.71 -22.06 5.34
CA LYS A 373 3.95 -23.43 5.82
C LYS A 373 5.43 -23.83 5.83
N ARG A 374 6.36 -22.93 5.49
CA ARG A 374 7.80 -23.20 5.59
C ARG A 374 8.23 -23.32 7.05
N SER A 375 9.36 -23.98 7.28
CA SER A 375 9.99 -24.08 8.60
C SER A 375 11.41 -23.48 8.53
N PRO A 376 11.63 -22.25 9.02
CA PRO A 376 10.63 -21.33 9.59
C PRO A 376 9.73 -20.65 8.51
N PRO A 377 8.53 -20.11 8.87
CA PRO A 377 7.60 -19.48 7.91
C PRO A 377 8.21 -18.26 7.21
N ILE A 378 8.11 -18.17 5.88
CA ILE A 378 8.70 -17.05 5.13
C ILE A 378 7.85 -15.77 5.28
N ILE A 379 6.52 -15.91 5.38
CA ILE A 379 5.59 -14.80 5.62
C ILE A 379 4.63 -15.14 6.77
N PRO A 380 4.12 -14.14 7.51
CA PRO A 380 3.15 -14.37 8.58
C PRO A 380 1.76 -14.72 8.04
N THR A 381 0.93 -15.30 8.90
CA THR A 381 -0.51 -15.47 8.66
C THR A 381 -1.25 -14.13 8.73
N LEU A 382 -2.48 -14.08 8.19
CA LEU A 382 -3.31 -12.88 8.29
C LEU A 382 -3.72 -12.58 9.74
N ASP A 383 -3.97 -13.62 10.55
CA ASP A 383 -4.28 -13.45 11.97
C ASP A 383 -3.09 -12.84 12.72
N GLN A 384 -1.86 -13.30 12.46
CA GLN A 384 -0.65 -12.68 13.02
C GLN A 384 -0.48 -11.21 12.59
N LEU A 385 -0.83 -10.86 11.34
CA LEU A 385 -0.83 -9.47 10.89
C LEU A 385 -1.88 -8.63 11.63
N ARG A 386 -3.07 -9.19 11.90
CA ARG A 386 -4.15 -8.52 12.64
C ARG A 386 -3.79 -8.34 14.12
N GLU A 387 -3.23 -9.37 14.73
CA GLU A 387 -2.90 -9.44 16.14
C GLU A 387 -1.67 -8.61 16.51
N LEU A 388 -0.91 -8.13 15.53
CA LEU A 388 0.31 -7.37 15.78
C LEU A 388 0.08 -6.13 16.66
N ALA A 389 -1.07 -5.45 16.55
CA ALA A 389 -1.38 -4.31 17.41
C ALA A 389 -1.72 -4.74 18.86
N ASP A 390 -2.46 -5.84 19.01
CA ASP A 390 -2.82 -6.42 20.31
C ASP A 390 -1.57 -6.93 21.03
N VAL A 391 -0.70 -7.64 20.29
CA VAL A 391 0.57 -8.17 20.77
C VAL A 391 1.53 -7.04 21.14
N LEU A 392 1.71 -6.02 20.30
CA LEU A 392 2.62 -4.92 20.61
C LEU A 392 2.21 -4.12 21.85
N LEU A 393 0.90 -3.93 22.07
CA LEU A 393 0.43 -3.27 23.29
C LEU A 393 0.70 -4.11 24.53
N CYS A 394 0.43 -5.42 24.48
CA CYS A 394 0.73 -6.35 25.57
C CYS A 394 2.24 -6.45 25.83
N ASP A 395 3.03 -6.66 24.77
CA ASP A 395 4.49 -6.78 24.81
C ASP A 395 5.16 -5.52 25.35
N PHE A 396 4.63 -4.32 25.05
CA PHE A 396 5.13 -3.07 25.62
C PHE A 396 5.05 -3.09 27.15
N PHE A 397 3.88 -3.46 27.68
CA PHE A 397 3.65 -3.52 29.12
C PHE A 397 4.43 -4.66 29.78
N GLU A 398 4.55 -5.81 29.13
CA GLU A 398 5.34 -6.94 29.63
C GLU A 398 6.84 -6.62 29.64
N TYR A 399 7.36 -6.04 28.56
CA TYR A 399 8.76 -5.67 28.43
C TYR A 399 9.15 -4.65 29.50
N PHE A 400 8.43 -3.53 29.59
CA PHE A 400 8.76 -2.49 30.58
C PHE A 400 8.34 -2.86 32.01
N GLY A 401 7.38 -3.77 32.20
CA GLY A 401 7.09 -4.36 33.51
C GLY A 401 8.24 -5.22 34.05
N ASN A 402 9.08 -5.78 33.18
CA ASN A 402 10.20 -6.66 33.53
C ASN A 402 11.59 -6.07 33.26
N PHE A 403 11.66 -4.88 32.66
CA PHE A 403 12.90 -4.19 32.35
C PHE A 403 13.71 -3.88 33.63
N ASP A 404 15.00 -4.24 33.65
CA ASP A 404 15.87 -3.95 34.79
C ASP A 404 16.33 -2.48 34.77
N PHE A 405 15.41 -1.60 35.17
CA PHE A 405 15.69 -0.18 35.31
C PHE A 405 16.74 0.13 36.36
N ARG A 406 17.29 -0.82 37.13
CA ARG A 406 18.41 -0.48 38.05
C ARG A 406 19.74 -0.45 37.31
N LYS A 407 19.96 -1.41 36.42
CA LYS A 407 21.22 -1.60 35.69
C LYS A 407 21.22 -0.93 34.32
N ASN A 408 20.08 -0.96 33.63
CA ASN A 408 20.01 -0.65 32.22
C ASN A 408 19.43 0.75 31.96
N SER A 409 19.85 1.32 30.84
CA SER A 409 19.37 2.57 30.26
C SER A 409 18.90 2.35 28.82
N ILE A 410 18.05 3.25 28.32
CA ILE A 410 17.42 3.15 27.00
C ILE A 410 18.17 4.05 26.01
N ASN A 411 18.92 3.47 25.07
CA ASN A 411 19.66 4.22 24.07
C ASN A 411 18.99 4.14 22.70
N LEU A 412 18.35 5.24 22.27
CA LEU A 412 17.61 5.29 21.00
C LEU A 412 18.52 5.29 19.77
N ARG A 413 19.76 5.82 19.86
CA ARG A 413 20.72 5.81 18.74
C ARG A 413 21.20 4.38 18.43
N LYS A 414 21.49 3.59 19.47
CA LYS A 414 22.01 2.21 19.35
C LYS A 414 20.91 1.15 19.28
N GLY A 415 19.67 1.49 19.68
CA GLY A 415 18.54 0.55 19.75
C GLY A 415 18.73 -0.57 20.77
N LYS A 416 19.54 -0.34 21.81
CA LYS A 416 19.96 -1.35 22.80
C LYS A 416 19.78 -0.86 24.23
N GLU A 417 19.66 -1.83 25.13
CA GLU A 417 19.89 -1.65 26.56
C GLU A 417 21.38 -1.48 26.79
N VAL A 418 21.77 -0.43 27.51
CA VAL A 418 23.18 -0.17 27.85
C VAL A 418 23.30 0.17 29.33
N ASN A 419 24.46 -0.05 29.93
CA ASN A 419 24.71 0.34 31.31
C ASN A 419 24.49 1.85 31.51
N LYS A 420 23.99 2.21 32.69
CA LYS A 420 23.73 3.61 33.03
C LYS A 420 25.03 4.41 33.17
N PRO A 421 25.13 5.60 32.55
CA PRO A 421 26.24 6.53 32.77
C PRO A 421 26.27 7.15 34.17
N GLU A 422 25.10 7.44 34.74
CA GLU A 422 24.95 8.00 36.09
C GLU A 422 23.78 7.34 36.84
N SER A 423 23.80 7.45 38.17
CA SER A 423 22.73 6.94 39.03
C SER A 423 21.48 7.80 38.89
N SER A 424 20.42 7.22 38.35
CA SER A 424 19.09 7.83 38.25
C SER A 424 18.05 6.71 38.17
N PRO A 425 16.84 6.85 38.73
CA PRO A 425 15.80 5.82 38.63
C PRO A 425 15.54 5.38 37.16
N LEU A 426 15.27 6.33 36.27
CA LEU A 426 15.03 6.10 34.85
C LEU A 426 16.06 6.87 34.01
N TYR A 427 16.76 6.15 33.12
CA TYR A 427 17.78 6.75 32.26
C TYR A 427 17.47 6.52 30.79
N ILE A 428 17.12 7.59 30.09
CA ILE A 428 16.88 7.58 28.64
C ILE A 428 17.84 8.59 28.01
N TRP A 429 18.66 8.11 27.08
CA TRP A 429 19.66 8.93 26.41
C TRP A 429 18.97 9.95 25.49
N ASN A 430 19.35 11.21 25.59
CA ASN A 430 18.98 12.18 24.57
C ASN A 430 19.63 11.77 23.23
N PRO A 431 18.85 11.59 22.15
CA PRO A 431 19.38 11.13 20.87
C PRO A 431 20.14 12.21 20.11
N PHE A 432 20.29 13.43 20.63
CA PHE A 432 21.05 14.53 20.02
C PHE A 432 22.18 15.03 20.93
N GLU A 433 22.04 14.91 22.25
CA GLU A 433 23.05 15.28 23.25
C GLU A 433 23.50 14.06 24.06
N GLN A 434 24.75 13.61 23.88
CA GLN A 434 25.17 12.27 24.32
C GLN A 434 25.25 12.09 25.83
N ASP A 435 25.40 13.17 26.61
CA ASP A 435 25.56 13.10 28.07
C ASP A 435 24.28 13.51 28.84
N LEU A 436 23.17 13.72 28.13
CA LEU A 436 21.94 14.22 28.71
C LEU A 436 20.90 13.11 28.91
N ASN A 437 20.47 12.90 30.16
CA ASN A 437 19.32 12.06 30.50
C ASN A 437 18.01 12.84 30.39
N ILE A 438 17.16 12.50 29.42
CA ILE A 438 15.88 13.20 29.23
C ILE A 438 14.85 12.90 30.32
N SER A 439 15.07 11.87 31.14
CA SER A 439 14.18 11.45 32.22
C SER A 439 14.75 11.74 33.61
N LYS A 440 15.70 12.67 33.73
CA LYS A 440 16.35 13.01 35.01
C LYS A 440 15.39 13.50 36.10
N ASN A 441 14.24 14.04 35.71
CA ASN A 441 13.17 14.47 36.60
C ASN A 441 12.35 13.32 37.21
N VAL A 442 12.48 12.08 36.71
CA VAL A 442 11.69 10.94 37.18
C VAL A 442 12.30 10.36 38.46
N ASN A 443 11.52 10.40 39.54
CA ASN A 443 11.93 9.83 40.82
C ASN A 443 11.54 8.34 40.96
N GLN A 444 12.13 7.68 41.96
CA GLN A 444 11.97 6.24 42.20
C GLN A 444 10.50 5.83 42.41
N PRO A 445 9.68 6.52 43.23
CA PRO A 445 8.27 6.17 43.40
C PRO A 445 7.44 6.24 42.11
N GLN A 446 7.69 7.22 41.24
CA GLN A 446 6.96 7.33 39.96
C GLN A 446 7.35 6.21 38.99
N LEU A 447 8.63 5.82 38.95
CA LEU A 447 9.08 4.68 38.16
C LEU A 447 8.47 3.37 38.66
N GLU A 448 8.45 3.14 39.98
CA GLU A 448 7.84 1.96 40.57
C GLU A 448 6.33 1.90 40.28
N LYS A 449 5.64 3.04 40.35
CA LYS A 449 4.24 3.15 39.95
C LYS A 449 4.04 2.79 38.48
N PHE A 450 4.90 3.28 37.58
CA PHE A 450 4.86 2.92 36.17
C PHE A 450 5.05 1.42 35.96
N VAL A 451 6.06 0.80 36.59
CA VAL A 451 6.32 -0.65 36.51
C VAL A 451 5.13 -1.46 37.04
N ALA A 452 4.54 -1.04 38.16
CA ALA A 452 3.37 -1.70 38.73
C ALA A 452 2.16 -1.62 37.77
N LEU A 453 1.89 -0.46 37.19
CA LEU A 453 0.82 -0.28 36.21
C LEU A 453 1.07 -1.05 34.92
N ALA A 454 2.31 -1.12 34.45
CA ALA A 454 2.67 -1.92 33.28
C ALA A 454 2.44 -3.42 33.54
N ARG A 455 2.87 -3.94 34.70
CA ARG A 455 2.61 -5.34 35.08
C ARG A 455 1.12 -5.67 35.19
N GLU A 456 0.34 -4.79 35.82
CA GLU A 456 -1.11 -4.97 35.93
C GLU A 456 -1.79 -4.90 34.55
N SER A 457 -1.38 -3.97 33.69
CA SER A 457 -1.90 -3.83 32.34
C SER A 457 -1.60 -5.06 31.47
N ALA A 458 -0.38 -5.61 31.55
CA ALA A 458 -0.02 -6.87 30.89
C ALA A 458 -0.88 -8.04 31.41
N TRP A 459 -1.08 -8.12 32.73
CA TRP A 459 -1.91 -9.17 33.33
C TRP A 459 -3.37 -9.12 32.86
N ILE A 460 -3.96 -7.92 32.79
CA ILE A 460 -5.33 -7.71 32.28
C ILE A 460 -5.43 -8.19 30.84
N LEU A 461 -4.51 -7.73 29.97
CA LEU A 461 -4.52 -8.12 28.55
C LEU A 461 -4.29 -9.63 28.34
N GLN A 462 -3.56 -10.31 29.24
CA GLN A 462 -3.29 -11.76 29.16
C GLN A 462 -4.40 -12.64 29.75
N LYS A 463 -5.17 -12.15 30.73
CA LYS A 463 -6.22 -12.94 31.42
C LYS A 463 -7.65 -12.67 30.97
N GLU A 464 -7.87 -11.65 30.15
CA GLU A 464 -9.22 -11.32 29.69
C GLU A 464 -9.75 -12.30 28.62
N ASP A 465 -10.87 -12.96 28.92
CA ASP A 465 -11.70 -13.60 27.90
C ASP A 465 -12.47 -12.51 27.14
N LYS A 466 -11.87 -12.06 26.02
CA LYS A 466 -12.42 -11.01 25.15
C LYS A 466 -13.88 -11.33 24.76
N THR A 467 -14.16 -12.59 24.45
CA THR A 467 -15.47 -13.07 24.00
C THR A 467 -16.54 -12.97 25.08
N LEU A 468 -16.25 -13.42 26.30
CA LEU A 468 -17.19 -13.37 27.42
C LEU A 468 -17.54 -11.92 27.81
N ARG A 469 -16.53 -11.03 27.83
CA ARG A 469 -16.75 -9.62 28.19
C ARG A 469 -17.52 -8.83 27.14
N MET A 470 -17.32 -9.14 25.85
CA MET A 470 -18.12 -8.57 24.78
C MET A 470 -19.61 -8.91 24.93
N VAL A 471 -19.94 -10.16 25.29
CA VAL A 471 -21.32 -10.60 25.53
C VAL A 471 -21.93 -9.87 26.73
N ASN A 472 -21.16 -9.73 27.82
CA ASN A 472 -21.60 -9.07 29.04
C ASN A 472 -21.55 -7.53 28.99
N LYS A 473 -21.14 -6.94 27.85
CA LYS A 473 -20.93 -5.49 27.66
C LYS A 473 -19.98 -4.87 28.72
N GLU A 474 -19.03 -5.65 29.20
CA GLU A 474 -18.00 -5.18 30.13
C GLU A 474 -16.82 -4.56 29.36
N PRO A 475 -16.10 -3.59 29.96
CA PRO A 475 -14.86 -3.07 29.40
C PRO A 475 -13.81 -4.17 29.19
N TRP A 476 -13.21 -4.22 28.00
CA TRP A 476 -12.21 -5.20 27.59
C TRP A 476 -11.12 -4.57 26.70
N GLY A 477 -9.95 -5.21 26.63
CA GLY A 477 -8.83 -4.75 25.79
C GLY A 477 -8.36 -3.35 26.19
N LEU A 478 -8.19 -2.45 25.23
CA LEU A 478 -7.77 -1.07 25.52
C LEU A 478 -8.74 -0.36 26.48
N ALA A 479 -10.05 -0.63 26.37
CA ALA A 479 -11.04 0.01 27.24
C ALA A 479 -10.85 -0.38 28.72
N ALA A 480 -10.43 -1.61 29.01
CA ALA A 480 -10.14 -2.06 30.37
C ALA A 480 -8.93 -1.33 30.97
N LEU A 481 -7.93 -0.98 30.14
CA LEU A 481 -6.74 -0.23 30.57
C LEU A 481 -7.01 1.25 30.83
N LEU A 482 -8.08 1.80 30.24
CA LEU A 482 -8.45 3.21 30.38
C LEU A 482 -9.35 3.47 31.59
N ILE A 483 -9.67 2.44 32.36
CA ILE A 483 -10.44 2.56 33.60
C ILE A 483 -9.48 2.59 34.79
N PRO A 484 -9.61 3.54 35.73
CA PRO A 484 -8.75 3.59 36.91
C PRO A 484 -8.77 2.25 37.67
N PHE A 485 -7.60 1.65 37.84
CA PHE A 485 -7.42 0.44 38.64
C PHE A 485 -7.68 0.77 40.13
N GLY A 486 -8.95 0.73 40.58
CA GLY A 486 -9.26 1.33 41.88
C GLY A 486 -10.70 1.29 42.42
N LYS A 487 -11.59 0.40 41.96
CA LYS A 487 -12.85 0.06 42.69
C LYS A 487 -12.97 -1.44 42.99
N SER A 488 -11.85 -2.13 43.18
CA SER A 488 -11.83 -3.53 43.61
C SER A 488 -10.89 -3.73 44.80
N ASN A 489 -11.52 -3.73 45.99
CA ASN A 489 -11.10 -4.16 47.33
C ASN A 489 -9.58 -4.45 47.60
N PRO A 490 -8.89 -3.67 48.47
CA PRO A 490 -7.45 -3.80 48.77
C PRO A 490 -7.02 -5.17 49.34
N ASN A 491 -7.94 -5.91 49.97
CA ASN A 491 -7.63 -7.21 50.60
C ASN A 491 -7.35 -8.35 49.61
N LYS A 492 -7.61 -8.18 48.31
CA LYS A 492 -7.25 -9.18 47.27
C LYS A 492 -5.80 -9.06 46.77
N ILE A 493 -5.11 -7.95 47.02
CA ILE A 493 -3.78 -7.67 46.45
C ILE A 493 -2.68 -8.47 47.19
N LYS A 494 -2.75 -8.60 48.52
CA LYS A 494 -1.74 -9.33 49.32
C LYS A 494 -1.80 -10.87 49.15
N ASN A 495 -2.99 -11.44 48.90
CA ASN A 495 -3.12 -12.89 48.68
C ASN A 495 -2.83 -13.34 47.23
N ARG A 496 -2.76 -12.40 46.26
CA ARG A 496 -2.52 -12.71 44.84
C ARG A 496 -1.04 -12.81 44.44
N MET A 497 -0.11 -12.34 45.29
CA MET A 497 1.34 -12.37 45.01
C MET A 497 2.06 -13.68 45.38
N LYS A 498 1.38 -14.67 46.00
CA LYS A 498 2.03 -15.93 46.44
C LYS A 498 1.96 -17.12 45.45
N GLY A 499 1.25 -17.00 44.32
CA GLY A 499 0.88 -18.18 43.52
C GLY A 499 1.50 -18.35 42.13
N ILE A 500 2.31 -17.41 41.61
CA ILE A 500 2.61 -17.37 40.16
C ILE A 500 4.11 -17.43 39.83
N GLY A 501 4.97 -17.65 40.83
CA GLY A 501 6.43 -17.63 40.66
C GLY A 501 7.14 -18.95 40.39
N SER A 502 6.45 -20.11 40.36
CA SER A 502 7.16 -21.40 40.38
C SER A 502 6.77 -22.38 39.26
N GLU A 503 5.49 -22.55 38.93
CA GLU A 503 5.08 -23.65 38.05
C GLU A 503 5.29 -23.39 36.56
N THR A 504 5.02 -22.18 36.07
CA THR A 504 5.22 -21.84 34.65
C THR A 504 6.70 -21.71 34.30
N ILE A 505 7.52 -21.25 35.24
CA ILE A 505 8.99 -21.17 35.10
C ILE A 505 9.60 -22.59 35.19
N LYS A 506 9.08 -23.48 36.05
CA LYS A 506 9.45 -24.92 36.02
C LYS A 506 9.06 -25.59 34.71
N SER A 507 7.84 -25.37 34.23
CA SER A 507 7.36 -25.90 32.94
C SER A 507 8.20 -25.44 31.74
N LEU A 508 8.58 -24.16 31.69
CA LEU A 508 9.47 -23.62 30.66
C LEU A 508 10.92 -24.08 30.82
N LEU A 509 11.46 -24.16 32.05
CA LEU A 509 12.82 -24.65 32.31
C LEU A 509 12.95 -26.16 32.06
N ASP A 510 11.93 -26.95 32.39
CA ASP A 510 11.90 -28.40 32.14
C ASP A 510 11.73 -28.70 30.65
N SER A 511 10.97 -27.87 29.92
CA SER A 511 10.88 -27.94 28.45
C SER A 511 12.21 -27.56 27.77
N LEU A 512 12.94 -26.58 28.31
CA LEU A 512 14.27 -26.18 27.83
C LEU A 512 15.38 -27.19 28.19
N LYS A 513 15.24 -27.90 29.32
CA LYS A 513 16.14 -28.99 29.70
C LYS A 513 15.93 -30.24 28.84
N LEU A 514 14.67 -30.59 28.53
CA LEU A 514 14.34 -31.70 27.61
C LEU A 514 14.87 -31.46 26.19
N SER A 515 14.90 -30.21 25.72
CA SER A 515 15.52 -29.87 24.42
C SER A 515 17.05 -29.95 24.41
N ASN A 516 17.70 -29.76 25.57
CA ASN A 516 19.16 -29.83 25.68
C ASN A 516 19.68 -31.27 25.86
N VAL A 517 18.93 -32.16 26.53
CA VAL A 517 19.32 -33.57 26.67
C VAL A 517 19.22 -34.33 25.33
N ASN A 518 18.21 -34.01 24.51
CA ASN A 518 18.05 -34.61 23.17
C ASN A 518 19.11 -34.14 22.15
N ASN A 519 19.78 -33.01 22.40
CA ASN A 519 20.89 -32.52 21.57
C ASN A 519 22.26 -33.03 22.03
N LEU A 520 22.40 -33.57 23.24
CA LEU A 520 23.64 -34.16 23.76
C LEU A 520 23.75 -35.67 23.47
N GLN A 521 22.66 -36.38 23.17
CA GLN A 521 22.70 -37.78 22.74
C GLN A 521 22.89 -37.99 21.22
N LYS A 522 22.88 -36.93 20.41
CA LYS A 522 23.13 -37.02 18.95
C LYS A 522 24.55 -36.64 18.50
N THR A 523 25.43 -36.24 19.42
CA THR A 523 26.82 -35.84 19.13
C THR A 523 27.88 -36.81 19.67
N VAL A 524 27.50 -37.97 20.22
CA VAL A 524 28.41 -39.09 20.51
C VAL A 524 27.85 -40.33 19.81
N GLY A 525 28.16 -40.46 18.53
CA GLY A 525 27.59 -41.51 17.67
C GLY A 525 28.00 -41.37 16.21
N LYS A 526 29.28 -41.10 15.96
CA LYS A 526 30.07 -41.54 14.80
C LYS A 526 31.53 -41.28 15.07
#